data_AF-A0A5N8WIT5-F1
#
_entry.id   AF-A0A5N8WIT5-F1
#
_cell.length_a   1.000
_cell.length_b   1.000
_cell.length_c   1.000
_cell.angle_alpha   90.00
_cell.angle_beta   90.00
_cell.angle_gamma   90.00
#
_symmetry.space_group_name_H-M   'P 1'
#
loop_
_entity.id
_entity.type
_entity.pdbx_description
1 polymer ?
#
loop_
_entity_poly.entity_id
_entity_poly.type
_entity_poly.pdbx_seq_one_letter_code
_entity_poly.pdbx_strand_id
1 'polypeptide(L)'
;MSGFQRLIAVRWRSISLVFVLVALAGVAVMLWARIDAGDRRAEELRSEADRRGLALSTLAEDVRALRAQIKAAGGTPAAPDPSEAVDDLRDRVRVPASTPGEKGDKG
;
A
#
# COMPACT_ATOMS: atom_id res chain seq x y z
N MET A 1 -29.12 -35.30 -42.55
CA MET A 1 -29.35 -34.35 -41.42
C MET A 1 -29.87 -33.05 -42.01
N SER A 2 -31.13 -32.70 -41.76
CA SER A 2 -31.84 -31.64 -42.47
C SER A 2 -31.26 -30.25 -42.15
N GLY A 3 -31.17 -29.36 -43.15
CA GLY A 3 -30.55 -28.03 -43.03
C GLY A 3 -31.10 -27.13 -41.92
N PHE A 4 -32.34 -27.41 -41.46
CA PHE A 4 -32.97 -26.75 -40.31
C PHE A 4 -32.21 -26.97 -38.99
N GLN A 5 -31.68 -28.17 -38.74
CA GLN A 5 -30.89 -28.45 -37.53
C GLN A 5 -29.59 -27.65 -37.49
N ARG A 6 -28.99 -27.41 -38.67
CA ARG A 6 -27.73 -26.66 -38.79
C ARG A 6 -27.94 -25.16 -38.52
N LEU A 7 -29.04 -24.60 -38.99
CA LEU A 7 -29.43 -23.21 -38.73
C LEU A 7 -29.72 -22.94 -37.24
N ILE A 8 -30.43 -23.86 -36.57
CA ILE A 8 -30.71 -23.77 -35.14
C ILE A 8 -29.41 -23.86 -34.32
N ALA A 9 -28.54 -24.82 -34.66
CA ALA A 9 -27.26 -25.00 -33.96
C ALA A 9 -26.34 -23.77 -34.09
N VAL A 10 -26.26 -23.14 -35.27
CA VAL A 10 -25.47 -21.91 -35.46
C VAL A 10 -26.06 -20.75 -34.66
N ARG A 11 -27.38 -20.56 -34.68
CA ARG A 11 -28.06 -19.50 -33.92
C ARG A 11 -27.85 -19.66 -32.42
N TRP A 12 -28.04 -20.87 -31.89
CA TRP A 12 -27.82 -21.16 -30.47
C TRP A 12 -26.36 -20.98 -30.07
N ARG A 13 -25.41 -21.39 -30.91
CA ARG A 13 -23.98 -21.18 -30.65
C ARG A 13 -23.63 -19.69 -30.57
N SER A 14 -24.18 -18.86 -31.46
CA SER A 14 -23.99 -17.40 -31.40
C SER A 14 -24.59 -16.78 -30.14
N ILE A 15 -25.79 -17.21 -29.74
CA ILE A 15 -26.43 -16.74 -28.50
C ILE A 15 -25.57 -17.13 -27.29
N SER A 16 -25.14 -18.38 -27.19
CA SER A 16 -24.26 -18.84 -26.11
C SER A 16 -22.95 -18.07 -26.08
N LEU A 17 -22.36 -17.77 -27.25
CA LEU A 17 -21.14 -16.98 -27.34
C LEU A 17 -21.33 -15.54 -26.84
N VAL A 18 -22.45 -14.90 -27.19
CA VAL A 18 -22.79 -13.57 -26.65
C VAL A 18 -22.94 -13.61 -25.14
N PHE A 19 -23.63 -14.63 -24.59
CA PHE A 19 -23.76 -14.79 -23.14
C PHE A 19 -22.40 -14.97 -22.45
N VAL A 20 -21.51 -15.79 -23.02
CA VAL A 20 -20.15 -15.97 -22.50
C VAL A 20 -19.37 -14.66 -22.55
N LEU A 21 -19.44 -13.91 -23.65
CA LEU A 21 -18.76 -12.62 -23.77
C LEU A 21 -19.28 -11.62 -22.74
N VAL A 22 -20.60 -11.53 -22.55
CA VAL A 22 -21.21 -10.65 -21.55
C VAL A 22 -20.79 -11.07 -20.13
N ALA A 23 -20.78 -12.37 -19.83
CA ALA A 23 -20.33 -12.87 -18.54
C ALA A 23 -18.86 -12.53 -18.27
N LEU A 24 -17.98 -12.76 -19.26
CA LEU A 24 -16.55 -12.42 -19.14
C LEU A 24 -16.32 -10.92 -19.00
N ALA A 25 -17.05 -10.09 -19.75
CA ALA A 25 -17.01 -8.64 -19.61
C ALA A 25 -17.48 -8.21 -18.20
N GLY A 26 -18.56 -8.82 -17.68
CA GLY A 26 -19.03 -8.57 -16.32
C GLY A 26 -18.01 -8.93 -15.25
N VAL A 27 -17.35 -10.10 -15.39
CA VAL A 27 -16.27 -10.51 -14.48
C VAL A 27 -15.09 -9.54 -14.55
N ALA A 28 -14.69 -9.11 -15.74
CA ALA A 28 -13.61 -8.14 -15.90
C ALA A 28 -13.93 -6.80 -15.21
N VAL A 29 -15.15 -6.27 -15.38
CA VAL A 29 -15.61 -5.05 -14.70
C VAL A 29 -15.64 -5.23 -13.19
N MET A 30 -16.12 -6.38 -12.70
CA MET A 30 -16.16 -6.68 -11.26
C MET A 30 -14.76 -6.72 -10.65
N LEU A 31 -13.80 -7.35 -11.32
CA LEU A 31 -12.40 -7.39 -10.88
C LEU A 31 -11.78 -6.00 -10.86
N TRP A 32 -12.00 -5.22 -11.92
CA TRP A 32 -11.52 -3.83 -12.00
C TRP A 32 -12.07 -2.98 -10.84
N ALA A 33 -13.38 -3.05 -10.57
CA ALA A 33 -14.00 -2.31 -9.46
C ALA A 33 -13.46 -2.74 -8.08
N ARG A 34 -13.13 -4.03 -7.89
CA ARG A 34 -12.51 -4.53 -6.66
C ARG A 34 -11.10 -4.01 -6.46
N ILE A 35 -10.30 -3.92 -7.52
CA ILE A 35 -8.94 -3.39 -7.49
C ILE A 35 -8.98 -1.89 -7.19
N ASP A 36 -9.82 -1.13 -7.90
CA ASP A 36 -9.98 0.32 -7.71
C ASP A 36 -10.40 0.67 -6.27
N ALA A 37 -11.30 -0.12 -5.67
CA ALA A 37 -11.68 0.05 -4.27
C ALA A 37 -10.52 -0.22 -3.29
N GLY A 38 -9.60 -1.13 -3.65
CA GLY A 38 -8.37 -1.39 -2.89
C GLY A 38 -7.38 -0.24 -3.02
N ASP A 39 -7.17 0.25 -4.24
CA ASP A 39 -6.23 1.34 -4.53
C ASP A 39 -6.63 2.64 -3.82
N ARG A 40 -7.94 2.97 -3.79
CA ARG A 40 -8.45 4.14 -3.05
C ARG A 40 -8.13 4.07 -1.55
N ARG A 41 -8.31 2.90 -0.92
CA ARG A 41 -7.98 2.71 0.50
C ARG A 41 -6.47 2.78 0.76
N ALA A 42 -5.68 2.25 -0.16
CA ALA A 42 -4.22 2.32 -0.06
C ALA A 42 -3.74 3.78 -0.15
N GLU A 43 -4.34 4.58 -1.03
CA GLU A 43 -4.00 6.00 -1.18
C GLU A 43 -4.38 6.83 0.06
N GLU A 44 -5.54 6.55 0.66
CA GLU A 44 -5.92 7.17 1.94
C GLU A 44 -4.90 6.88 3.04
N LEU A 45 -4.48 5.62 3.20
CA LEU A 45 -3.47 5.22 4.18
C LEU A 45 -2.10 5.86 3.91
N ARG A 46 -1.69 5.95 2.65
CA ARG A 46 -0.45 6.65 2.26
C ARG A 46 -0.51 8.12 2.60
N SER A 47 -1.59 8.81 2.22
CA SER A 47 -1.75 10.24 2.50
C SER A 47 -1.71 10.56 4.00
N GLU A 48 -2.28 9.68 4.85
CA GLU A 48 -2.23 9.84 6.29
C GLU A 48 -0.83 9.55 6.85
N ALA A 49 -0.15 8.53 6.33
CA ALA A 49 1.23 8.26 6.68
C ALA A 49 2.16 9.41 6.31
N ASP A 50 1.98 10.03 5.14
CA ASP A 50 2.76 11.18 4.69
C ASP A 50 2.51 12.41 5.57
N ARG A 51 1.24 12.70 5.92
CA ARG A 51 0.91 13.78 6.87
C ARG A 51 1.59 13.58 8.22
N ARG A 52 1.55 12.36 8.76
CA ARG A 52 2.22 12.02 10.02
C ARG A 52 3.74 12.07 9.88
N GLY A 53 4.27 11.60 8.76
CA GLY A 53 5.69 11.65 8.45
C GLY A 53 6.21 13.09 8.43
N LEU A 54 5.49 13.99 7.76
CA LEU A 54 5.79 15.42 7.75
C LEU A 54 5.76 16.01 9.17
N ALA A 55 4.69 15.77 9.93
CA ALA A 55 4.59 16.27 11.30
C ALA A 55 5.72 15.77 12.21
N LEU A 56 6.05 14.47 12.13
CA LEU A 56 7.15 13.87 12.88
C LEU A 56 8.52 14.39 12.44
N SER A 57 8.71 14.69 11.15
CA SER A 57 9.95 15.28 10.65
C SER A 57 10.17 16.70 11.16
N THR A 58 9.12 17.52 11.20
CA THR A 58 9.15 18.86 11.80
C THR A 58 9.47 18.77 13.29
N LEU A 59 8.78 17.88 14.02
CA LEU A 59 9.04 17.66 15.44
C LEU A 59 10.48 17.19 15.70
N ALA A 60 11.02 16.32 14.84
CA ALA A 60 12.40 15.86 14.97
C ALA A 60 13.42 17.00 14.76
N GLU A 61 13.14 17.92 13.85
CA GLU A 61 13.96 19.13 13.66
C GLU A 61 13.89 20.03 14.90
N ASP A 62 12.69 20.27 15.44
CA ASP A 62 12.49 21.07 16.65
C ASP A 62 13.21 20.45 17.86
N VAL A 63 13.12 19.13 18.03
CA VAL A 63 13.83 18.39 19.09
C VAL A 63 15.35 18.50 18.91
N ARG A 64 15.85 18.49 17.67
CA ARG A 64 17.29 18.67 17.39
C ARG A 64 17.73 20.10 17.73
N ALA A 65 16.94 21.11 17.37
CA ALA A 65 17.20 22.50 17.70
C ALA A 65 17.20 22.71 19.22
N LEU A 66 16.19 22.18 19.94
CA LEU A 66 16.10 22.25 21.39
C LEU A 66 17.29 21.54 22.07
N ARG A 67 17.69 20.37 21.56
CA ARG A 67 18.86 19.63 22.05
C ARG A 67 20.15 20.45 21.89
N ALA A 68 20.30 21.17 20.77
CA ALA A 68 21.45 22.05 20.55
C ALA A 68 21.45 23.23 21.53
N GLN A 69 20.29 23.84 21.79
CA GLN A 69 20.14 24.92 22.76
C GLN A 69 20.50 24.49 24.18
N ILE A 70 20.01 23.32 24.63
CA ILE A 70 20.34 22.78 25.97
C ILE A 70 21.85 22.56 26.12
N LYS A 71 22.50 21.98 25.10
CA LYS A 71 23.96 21.79 25.09
C LYS A 71 24.71 23.12 25.12
N ALA A 72 24.26 24.11 24.35
CA ALA A 72 24.86 25.45 24.33
C ALA A 72 24.73 26.16 25.70
N ALA A 73 23.65 25.90 26.44
CA ALA A 73 23.44 26.38 27.80
C ALA A 73 24.23 25.57 28.86
N GLY A 74 25.08 24.61 28.46
CA GLY A 74 25.87 23.77 29.36
C GLY A 74 25.08 22.62 30.01
N GLY A 75 23.83 22.39 29.59
CA GLY A 75 23.01 21.28 30.08
C GLY A 75 23.22 19.98 29.31
N THR A 76 22.76 18.87 29.90
CA THR A 76 22.73 17.54 29.28
C THR A 76 21.29 17.20 28.86
N PRO A 77 21.00 17.06 27.55
CA PRO A 77 19.66 16.71 27.07
C PRO A 77 19.23 15.31 27.55
N ALA A 78 17.99 15.17 28.00
CA ALA A 78 17.42 13.88 28.35
C ALA A 78 17.28 12.97 27.11
N ALA A 79 17.55 11.68 27.30
CA ALA A 79 17.34 10.64 26.29
C ALA A 79 16.45 9.54 26.90
N PRO A 80 15.11 9.68 26.80
CA PRO A 80 14.17 8.66 27.28
C PRO A 80 14.35 7.34 26.53
N ASP A 81 14.13 6.20 27.21
CA ASP A 81 14.16 4.88 26.57
C ASP A 81 12.87 4.66 25.76
N PRO A 82 12.94 4.44 24.44
CA PRO A 82 11.76 4.21 23.62
C PRO A 82 11.00 2.92 23.97
N SER A 83 11.64 1.97 24.67
CA SER A 83 10.97 0.73 25.09
C SER A 83 9.90 0.95 26.17
N GLU A 84 9.95 2.08 26.88
CA GLU A 84 8.89 2.48 27.83
C GLU A 84 7.64 3.01 27.12
N ALA A 85 7.79 3.53 25.90
CA ALA A 85 6.68 4.17 25.17
C ALA A 85 5.88 3.19 24.31
N VAL A 86 6.46 2.04 23.95
CA VAL A 86 5.78 1.06 23.10
C VAL A 86 6.08 -0.36 23.56
N ASP A 87 5.03 -1.04 23.99
CA ASP A 87 5.08 -2.47 24.32
C ASP A 87 5.58 -3.28 23.12
N ASP A 88 6.35 -4.33 23.40
CA ASP A 88 6.96 -5.25 22.44
C ASP A 88 7.83 -4.58 21.36
N LEU A 89 8.34 -3.36 21.61
CA LEU A 89 9.18 -2.65 20.65
C LEU A 89 10.43 -3.45 20.28
N ARG A 90 11.04 -4.12 21.25
CA ARG A 90 12.24 -4.95 21.03
C ARG A 90 11.95 -6.14 20.13
N ASP A 91 10.76 -6.71 20.21
CA ASP A 91 10.35 -7.84 19.38
C ASP A 91 10.00 -7.42 17.95
N ARG A 92 9.43 -6.21 17.77
CA ARG A 92 9.16 -5.63 16.44
C ARG A 92 10.40 -5.11 15.72
N VAL A 93 11.40 -4.60 16.47
CA VAL A 93 12.65 -4.05 15.92
C VAL A 93 13.70 -5.14 15.69
N ARG A 94 13.43 -6.38 16.09
CA ARG A 94 14.27 -7.54 15.75
C ARG A 94 14.08 -7.89 14.27
N VAL A 95 14.51 -6.98 13.40
CA VAL A 95 14.65 -7.21 11.97
C VAL A 95 15.71 -8.32 11.84
N PRO A 96 15.36 -9.52 11.35
CA PRO A 96 16.38 -10.44 10.86
C PRO A 96 17.16 -9.66 9.83
N ALA A 97 18.49 -9.59 9.92
CA ALA A 97 19.31 -8.85 8.96
C ALA A 97 19.00 -9.36 7.54
N SER A 98 18.07 -8.70 6.85
CA SER A 98 17.81 -8.93 5.44
C SER A 98 18.94 -8.25 4.71
N THR A 99 19.54 -8.97 3.77
CA THR A 99 20.53 -8.50 2.81
C THR A 99 20.24 -7.04 2.44
N PRO A 100 21.23 -6.12 2.50
CA PRO A 100 21.06 -4.74 2.07
C PRO A 100 20.31 -4.71 0.74
N GLY A 101 19.28 -3.86 0.64
CA GLY A 101 18.53 -3.69 -0.61
C GLY A 101 19.49 -3.39 -1.77
N GLU A 102 19.12 -3.82 -2.99
CA GLU A 102 19.92 -3.51 -4.17
C GLU A 102 20.21 -2.01 -4.24
N LYS A 103 21.45 -1.68 -4.57
CA LYS A 103 21.89 -0.30 -4.75
C LYS A 103 21.02 0.33 -5.84
N GLY A 104 20.30 1.38 -5.50
CA GLY A 104 19.50 2.13 -6.47
C GLY A 104 20.35 2.60 -7.65
N ASP A 105 19.72 2.69 -8.82
CA ASP A 105 20.38 3.15 -10.04
C ASP A 105 21.05 4.51 -9.79
N LYS A 106 22.26 4.65 -10.34
CA LYS A 106 22.94 5.95 -10.32
C LYS A 106 22.15 6.89 -11.24
N GLY A 107 21.66 7.98 -10.66
CA GLY A 107 21.16 9.13 -11.42
C GLY A 107 22.23 9.79 -12.26
#